data_AF-A0A9Q1J7E1-F1
#
_entry.id   AF-A0A9Q1J7E1-F1
#
_cell.length_a   1.000
_cell.length_b   1.000
_cell.length_c   1.000
_cell.angle_alpha   90.00
_cell.angle_beta   90.00
_cell.angle_gamma   90.00
#
_symmetry.space_group_name_H-M   'P 1'
#
loop_
_entity.id
_entity.type
_entity.pdbx_description
1 polymer ?
#
loop_
_entity_poly.entity_id
_entity_poly.type
_entity_poly.pdbx_seq_one_letter_code
_entity_poly.pdbx_strand_id
1 'polypeptide(L)'
;MTESDLSRLSTFHTRSLRKLLRIFWPNTISNQQLLTRTNQESIDTIIMRRRWRWIGQVMRKEQDDITRTALHWTPEGRRKRGRPKETCRRTVERELKALKQTWGTIQKFAQNRQRWRSFVAALHASRHKGQTVEPVHHFESRLTDGLNNNDQISILGD
;
A
#
# COMPACT_ATOMS: atom_id res chain seq x y z
N MET A 1 -13.29 1.22 -0.43
CA MET A 1 -13.36 2.22 -1.52
C MET A 1 -13.55 1.45 -2.82
N THR A 2 -14.55 1.81 -3.61
CA THR A 2 -14.83 1.12 -4.87
C THR A 2 -13.94 1.64 -6.00
N GLU A 3 -13.85 0.92 -7.12
CA GLU A 3 -13.11 1.39 -8.29
C GLU A 3 -13.73 2.66 -8.90
N SER A 4 -15.04 2.83 -8.81
CA SER A 4 -15.73 4.04 -9.28
C SER A 4 -15.39 5.25 -8.41
N ASP A 5 -15.31 5.10 -7.09
CA ASP A 5 -14.86 6.16 -6.18
C ASP A 5 -13.43 6.62 -6.52
N LEU A 6 -12.56 5.64 -6.77
CA LEU A 6 -11.17 5.89 -7.15
C LEU A 6 -11.07 6.65 -8.48
N SER A 7 -11.86 6.23 -9.48
CA SER A 7 -11.93 6.89 -10.78
C SER A 7 -12.38 8.34 -10.66
N ARG A 8 -13.47 8.61 -9.93
CA ARG A 8 -13.97 9.97 -9.68
C ARG A 8 -12.92 10.86 -9.02
N LEU A 9 -12.19 10.31 -8.05
CA LEU A 9 -11.15 11.04 -7.36
C LEU A 9 -9.94 11.31 -8.28
N SER A 10 -9.59 10.37 -9.16
CA SER A 10 -8.54 10.56 -10.17
C SER A 10 -8.90 11.66 -11.17
N THR A 11 -10.15 11.68 -11.64
CA THR A 11 -10.68 12.75 -12.49
C THR A 11 -10.64 14.10 -11.76
N PHE A 12 -11.07 14.14 -10.50
CA PHE A 12 -11.03 15.37 -9.72
C PHE A 12 -9.59 15.89 -9.55
N HIS A 13 -8.65 15.02 -9.19
CA HIS A 13 -7.25 15.36 -9.00
C HIS A 13 -6.63 15.92 -10.28
N THR A 14 -6.73 15.19 -11.39
CA THR A 14 -6.17 15.61 -12.68
C THR A 14 -6.85 16.86 -13.25
N ARG A 15 -8.16 17.04 -13.05
CA ARG A 15 -8.88 18.26 -13.43
C ARG A 15 -8.40 19.47 -12.62
N SER A 16 -8.17 19.29 -11.32
CA SER A 16 -7.66 20.34 -10.44
C SER A 16 -6.25 20.78 -10.84
N LEU A 17 -5.37 19.82 -11.15
CA LEU A 17 -4.02 20.12 -11.63
C LEU A 17 -4.02 20.87 -12.97
N ARG A 18 -4.88 20.49 -13.92
CA ARG A 18 -5.01 21.22 -15.20
C ARG A 18 -5.46 22.67 -14.99
N LYS A 19 -6.43 22.90 -14.09
CA LYS A 19 -6.89 24.24 -13.75
C LYS A 19 -5.78 25.09 -13.12
N LEU A 20 -5.01 24.51 -12.20
CA LEU A 20 -3.90 25.20 -11.54
C LEU A 20 -2.81 25.61 -12.54
N LEU A 21 -2.50 24.73 -13.50
CA LEU A 21 -1.53 25.00 -14.56
C LEU A 21 -2.11 25.81 -15.75
N ARG A 22 -3.38 26.22 -15.67
CA ARG A 22 -4.10 26.95 -16.73
C ARG A 22 -4.03 26.28 -18.11
N ILE A 23 -4.10 24.94 -18.13
CA ILE A 23 -4.11 24.17 -19.38
C ILE A 23 -5.55 24.11 -19.89
N PHE A 24 -5.80 24.80 -21.00
CA PHE A 24 -7.07 24.81 -21.72
C PHE A 24 -6.87 24.27 -23.13
N TRP A 25 -7.95 23.83 -23.75
CA TRP A 25 -7.98 23.55 -25.18
C TRP A 25 -7.47 24.79 -25.97
N PRO A 26 -6.69 24.63 -27.06
CA PRO A 26 -6.34 23.39 -27.77
C PRO A 26 -5.16 22.59 -27.17
N ASN A 27 -4.51 23.12 -26.12
CA ASN A 27 -3.35 22.49 -25.52
C ASN A 27 -3.75 21.21 -24.76
N THR A 28 -3.48 20.06 -25.36
CA THR A 28 -3.81 18.75 -24.78
C THR A 28 -2.55 18.10 -24.23
N ILE A 29 -2.59 17.71 -22.95
CA ILE A 29 -1.48 17.02 -22.25
C ILE A 29 -2.00 15.73 -21.63
N SER A 30 -1.21 14.66 -21.75
CA SER A 30 -1.55 13.36 -21.15
C SER A 30 -1.54 13.43 -19.61
N ASN A 31 -2.29 12.54 -18.94
CA ASN A 31 -2.32 12.50 -17.47
C ASN A 31 -0.94 12.20 -16.86
N GLN A 32 -0.13 11.36 -17.51
CA GLN A 32 1.23 11.06 -17.04
C GLN A 32 2.14 12.30 -17.11
N GLN A 33 2.16 12.98 -18.25
CA GLN A 33 2.95 14.20 -18.43
C GLN A 33 2.52 15.31 -17.47
N LEU A 34 1.22 15.44 -17.21
CA LEU A 34 0.67 16.38 -16.23
C LEU A 34 1.24 16.12 -14.83
N LEU A 35 1.18 14.86 -14.38
CA LEU A 35 1.69 14.46 -13.07
C LEU A 35 3.20 14.67 -12.97
N THR A 36 3.98 14.24 -13.96
CA THR A 36 5.43 14.45 -14.03
C THR A 36 5.79 15.95 -13.96
N ARG A 37 5.08 16.80 -14.71
CA ARG A 37 5.33 18.25 -14.71
C ARG A 37 5.05 18.89 -13.35
N THR A 38 4.09 18.37 -12.60
CA THR A 38 3.75 18.85 -11.25
C THR A 38 4.54 18.16 -10.14
N ASN A 39 5.39 17.20 -10.47
CA ASN A 39 6.02 16.27 -9.52
C ASN A 39 5.01 15.65 -8.55
N GLN A 40 3.80 15.35 -9.03
CA GLN A 40 2.72 14.75 -8.25
C GLN A 40 2.60 13.26 -8.56
N GLU A 41 2.19 12.52 -7.55
CA GLU A 41 1.83 11.11 -7.69
C GLU A 41 0.35 10.97 -8.07
N SER A 42 -0.03 9.82 -8.63
CA SER A 42 -1.44 9.56 -8.88
C SER A 42 -2.20 9.45 -7.56
N ILE A 43 -3.47 9.84 -7.56
CA ILE A 43 -4.26 9.81 -6.31
C ILE A 43 -4.42 8.38 -5.77
N ASP A 44 -4.40 7.41 -6.66
CA ASP A 44 -4.49 6.00 -6.34
C ASP A 44 -3.27 5.49 -5.56
N THR A 45 -2.07 5.89 -5.97
CA THR A 45 -0.83 5.52 -5.25
C THR A 45 -0.76 6.18 -3.88
N ILE A 46 -1.22 7.43 -3.78
CA ILE A 46 -1.32 8.16 -2.50
C ILE A 46 -2.26 7.44 -1.54
N ILE A 47 -3.47 7.08 -1.98
CA ILE A 47 -4.45 6.39 -1.13
C ILE A 47 -3.93 5.03 -0.70
N MET A 48 -3.36 4.27 -1.64
CA MET A 48 -2.74 2.98 -1.35
C MET A 48 -1.69 3.13 -0.25
N ARG A 49 -0.73 4.05 -0.41
CA ARG A 49 0.32 4.27 0.59
C ARG A 49 -0.25 4.64 1.97
N ARG A 50 -1.22 5.55 2.02
CA ARG A 50 -1.86 5.98 3.29
C ARG A 50 -2.54 4.82 3.99
N ARG A 51 -3.27 4.00 3.25
CA ARG A 51 -3.92 2.80 3.78
C ARG A 51 -2.91 1.80 4.33
N TRP A 52 -1.85 1.46 3.58
CA TRP A 52 -0.83 0.55 4.10
C TRP A 52 -0.07 1.14 5.29
N ARG A 53 0.17 2.46 5.31
CA ARG A 53 0.73 3.12 6.50
C ARG A 53 -0.17 2.95 7.72
N TRP A 54 -1.48 3.13 7.55
CA TRP A 54 -2.47 2.94 8.63
C TRP A 54 -2.56 1.48 9.08
N ILE A 55 -2.61 0.52 8.15
CA ILE A 55 -2.64 -0.93 8.47
C ILE A 55 -1.42 -1.33 9.29
N GLY A 56 -0.23 -0.90 8.89
CA GLY A 56 0.98 -1.19 9.65
C GLY A 56 0.95 -0.61 11.06
N GLN A 57 0.33 0.57 11.23
CA GLN A 57 0.16 1.16 12.56
C GLN A 57 -0.80 0.35 13.41
N VAL A 58 -1.91 -0.11 12.85
CA VAL A 58 -2.89 -0.96 13.55
C VAL A 58 -2.28 -2.32 13.92
N MET A 59 -1.51 -2.93 13.03
CA MET A 59 -0.85 -4.23 13.31
C MET A 59 0.20 -4.17 14.42
N ARG A 60 0.78 -2.99 14.69
CA ARG A 60 1.76 -2.78 15.77
C ARG A 60 1.12 -2.46 17.12
N LYS A 61 -0.18 -2.17 17.17
CA LYS A 61 -0.90 -1.98 18.44
C LYS A 61 -1.03 -3.30 19.19
N GLU A 62 -1.31 -3.23 20.48
CA GLU A 62 -1.50 -4.40 21.34
C GLU A 62 -2.63 -5.30 20.84
N GLN A 63 -2.61 -6.56 21.26
CA GLN A 63 -3.57 -7.57 20.79
C GLN A 63 -5.02 -7.24 21.20
N ASP A 64 -5.18 -6.57 22.35
CA ASP A 64 -6.48 -6.19 22.90
C ASP A 64 -6.99 -4.84 22.38
N ASP A 65 -6.21 -4.16 21.52
CA ASP A 65 -6.61 -2.88 20.95
C ASP A 65 -7.82 -3.05 20.01
N ILE A 66 -8.88 -2.28 20.28
CA ILE A 66 -10.14 -2.32 19.51
C ILE A 66 -9.91 -2.10 18.02
N THR A 67 -8.94 -1.25 17.63
CA THR A 67 -8.65 -1.00 16.22
C THR A 67 -8.00 -2.21 15.53
N ARG A 68 -7.19 -2.99 16.26
CA ARG A 68 -6.60 -4.24 15.78
C ARG A 68 -7.65 -5.32 15.64
N THR A 69 -8.54 -5.45 16.61
CA THR A 69 -9.70 -6.35 16.52
C THR A 69 -10.62 -5.96 15.35
N ALA A 70 -10.94 -4.67 15.22
CA ALA A 70 -11.79 -4.15 14.15
C ALA A 70 -11.22 -4.37 12.74
N LEU A 71 -9.89 -4.44 12.59
CA LEU A 71 -9.24 -4.73 11.30
C LEU A 71 -9.60 -6.14 10.78
N HIS A 72 -9.69 -7.11 11.70
CA HIS A 72 -10.00 -8.51 11.38
C HIS A 72 -11.48 -8.85 11.54
N TRP A 73 -12.26 -8.01 12.20
CA TRP A 73 -13.66 -8.29 12.53
C TRP A 73 -14.55 -8.46 11.29
N THR A 74 -15.31 -9.56 11.26
CA THR A 74 -16.42 -9.77 10.33
C THR A 74 -17.73 -9.49 11.08
N PRO A 75 -18.53 -8.47 10.69
CA PRO A 75 -19.84 -8.30 11.31
C PRO A 75 -20.76 -9.46 10.92
N GLU A 76 -21.39 -10.06 11.92
CA GLU A 76 -22.40 -11.09 11.72
C GLU A 76 -23.71 -10.49 11.17
N GLY A 77 -24.45 -11.29 10.40
CA GLY A 77 -25.77 -10.94 9.88
C GLY A 77 -25.87 -10.59 8.39
N ARG A 78 -27.11 -10.47 7.92
CA ARG A 78 -27.42 -10.23 6.50
C ARG A 78 -27.35 -8.73 6.19
N ARG A 79 -26.59 -8.35 5.16
CA ARG A 79 -26.51 -6.95 4.69
C ARG A 79 -27.83 -6.51 4.05
N LYS A 80 -28.28 -5.28 4.36
CA LYS A 80 -29.40 -4.62 3.67
C LYS A 80 -29.04 -4.35 2.19
N ARG A 81 -30.04 -4.41 1.30
CA ARG A 81 -29.89 -3.99 -0.10
C ARG A 81 -29.44 -2.52 -0.17
N GLY A 82 -28.52 -2.20 -1.08
CA GLY A 82 -28.01 -0.83 -1.31
C GLY A 82 -26.68 -0.46 -0.64
N ARG A 83 -26.20 -1.20 0.37
CA ARG A 83 -24.88 -0.91 0.98
C ARG A 83 -23.74 -1.34 0.03
N PRO A 84 -22.71 -0.49 -0.18
CA PRO A 84 -21.54 -0.89 -0.97
C PRO A 84 -20.94 -2.21 -0.50
N LYS A 85 -20.67 -3.12 -1.43
CA LYS A 85 -20.15 -4.47 -1.15
C LYS A 85 -18.70 -4.46 -0.65
N GLU A 86 -17.98 -3.36 -0.88
CA GLU A 86 -16.57 -3.21 -0.56
C GLU A 86 -16.36 -2.74 0.88
N THR A 87 -15.72 -3.58 1.69
CA THR A 87 -15.28 -3.25 3.06
C THR A 87 -13.77 -3.00 3.04
N CYS A 88 -13.25 -2.16 3.94
CA CYS A 88 -11.80 -1.93 4.09
C CYS A 88 -11.03 -3.25 4.09
N ARG A 89 -11.46 -4.23 4.91
CA ARG A 89 -10.90 -5.59 4.96
C ARG A 89 -10.84 -6.28 3.59
N ARG A 90 -11.94 -6.32 2.83
CA ARG A 90 -11.97 -6.95 1.49
C ARG A 90 -11.01 -6.28 0.51
N THR A 91 -10.90 -4.97 0.59
CA THR A 91 -9.95 -4.23 -0.24
C THR A 91 -8.51 -4.59 0.12
N VAL A 92 -8.19 -4.74 1.41
CA VAL A 92 -6.87 -5.19 1.86
C VAL A 92 -6.60 -6.64 1.50
N GLU A 93 -7.57 -7.55 1.69
CA GLU A 93 -7.46 -8.97 1.30
C GLU A 93 -7.22 -9.14 -0.20
N ARG A 94 -7.87 -8.33 -1.05
CA ARG A 94 -7.61 -8.31 -2.49
C ARG A 94 -6.19 -7.87 -2.80
N GLU A 95 -5.69 -6.85 -2.13
CA GLU A 95 -4.30 -6.38 -2.31
C GLU A 95 -3.29 -7.41 -1.80
N LEU A 96 -3.55 -8.05 -0.66
CA LEU A 96 -2.75 -9.16 -0.14
C LEU A 96 -2.70 -10.33 -1.12
N LYS A 97 -3.86 -10.69 -1.71
CA LYS A 97 -3.95 -11.75 -2.72
C LYS A 97 -3.16 -11.39 -3.99
N ALA A 98 -3.24 -10.14 -4.45
CA ALA A 98 -2.45 -9.67 -5.59
C ALA A 98 -0.94 -9.79 -5.31
N LEU A 99 -0.53 -9.57 -4.06
CA LEU A 99 0.86 -9.68 -3.62
C LEU A 99 1.31 -11.10 -3.29
N LYS A 100 0.41 -12.09 -3.38
CA LYS A 100 0.64 -13.48 -2.95
C LYS A 100 1.14 -13.56 -1.49
N GLN A 101 0.62 -12.69 -0.62
CA GLN A 101 1.00 -12.60 0.78
C GLN A 101 -0.15 -12.96 1.71
N THR A 102 0.18 -13.46 2.89
CA THR A 102 -0.79 -13.78 3.94
C THR A 102 -0.80 -12.68 5.03
N TRP A 103 -1.90 -12.62 5.79
CA TRP A 103 -2.00 -11.74 6.96
C TRP A 103 -0.87 -11.99 7.97
N GLY A 104 -0.50 -13.24 8.22
CA GLY A 104 0.56 -13.60 9.16
C GLY A 104 1.93 -13.08 8.75
N THR A 105 2.29 -13.21 7.46
CA THR A 105 3.56 -12.69 6.92
C THR A 105 3.63 -11.17 7.05
N ILE A 106 2.56 -10.48 6.67
CA ILE A 106 2.48 -9.02 6.67
C ILE A 106 2.47 -8.46 8.09
N GLN A 107 1.82 -9.15 9.03
CA GLN A 107 1.86 -8.80 10.44
C GLN A 107 3.29 -8.89 11.00
N LYS A 108 4.05 -9.96 10.67
CA LYS A 108 5.47 -10.06 11.04
C LYS A 108 6.31 -8.93 10.43
N PHE A 109 6.07 -8.59 9.16
CA PHE A 109 6.75 -7.47 8.51
C PHE A 109 6.39 -6.12 9.13
N ALA A 110 5.15 -5.93 9.55
CA ALA A 110 4.68 -4.67 10.15
C ALA A 110 5.35 -4.34 11.48
N GLN A 111 5.80 -5.36 12.23
CA GLN A 111 6.54 -5.16 13.49
C GLN A 111 7.90 -4.50 13.25
N ASN A 112 8.60 -4.89 12.19
CA ASN A 112 9.83 -4.24 11.80
C ASN A 112 9.53 -2.98 10.96
N ARG A 113 9.70 -1.80 11.56
CA ARG A 113 9.40 -0.51 10.90
C ARG A 113 10.16 -0.31 9.59
N GLN A 114 11.41 -0.76 9.52
CA GLN A 114 12.23 -0.60 8.32
C GLN A 114 11.74 -1.53 7.21
N ARG A 115 11.52 -2.82 7.52
CA ARG A 115 10.95 -3.77 6.57
C ARG A 115 9.57 -3.31 6.08
N TRP A 116 8.74 -2.76 6.96
CA TRP A 116 7.44 -2.19 6.60
C TRP A 116 7.56 -1.01 5.63
N ARG A 117 8.47 -0.07 5.89
CA ARG A 117 8.72 1.07 5.01
C ARG A 117 9.15 0.61 3.62
N SER A 118 10.09 -0.32 3.55
CA SER A 118 10.58 -0.83 2.27
C SER A 118 9.51 -1.61 1.52
N PHE A 119 8.68 -2.40 2.21
CA PHE A 119 7.53 -3.07 1.62
C PHE A 119 6.54 -2.07 1.00
N VAL A 120 6.12 -1.04 1.74
CA VAL A 120 5.20 -0.02 1.23
C VAL A 120 5.80 0.77 0.06
N ALA A 121 7.12 1.02 0.07
CA ALA A 121 7.82 1.64 -1.05
C ALA A 121 7.86 0.72 -2.29
N ALA A 122 8.06 -0.58 -2.12
CA ALA A 122 8.02 -1.55 -3.21
C ALA A 122 6.61 -1.65 -3.83
N LEU A 123 5.56 -1.65 -3.00
CA LEU A 123 4.17 -1.57 -3.46
C LEU A 123 3.88 -0.32 -4.28
N HIS A 124 4.50 0.80 -3.87
CA HIS A 124 4.38 2.03 -4.60
C HIS A 124 5.02 1.91 -5.99
N ALA A 125 6.23 1.37 -6.06
CA ALA A 125 6.96 1.22 -7.32
C ALA A 125 6.30 0.22 -8.29
N SER A 126 5.75 -0.89 -7.78
CA SER A 126 5.12 -1.93 -8.62
C SER A 126 3.83 -1.44 -9.29
N ARG A 127 3.12 -0.47 -8.69
CA ARG A 127 1.88 0.08 -9.25
C ARG A 127 2.10 1.02 -10.44
N HIS A 128 3.31 1.53 -10.64
CA HIS A 128 3.67 2.41 -11.76
C HIS A 128 4.14 1.65 -13.01
N LYS A 129 4.56 0.40 -12.86
CA LYS A 129 4.97 -0.47 -13.97
C LYS A 129 3.82 -1.43 -14.24
N GLY A 130 3.13 -1.30 -15.36
CA GLY A 130 2.06 -2.23 -15.77
C GLY A 130 2.57 -3.62 -16.13
N GLN A 131 3.38 -4.26 -15.29
CA GLN A 131 4.00 -5.56 -15.52
C GLN A 131 4.06 -6.39 -14.23
N THR A 132 3.63 -7.64 -14.37
CA THR A 132 3.87 -8.87 -13.61
C THR A 132 4.34 -8.70 -12.16
N VAL A 133 3.50 -9.16 -11.23
CA VAL A 133 3.86 -9.37 -9.82
C VAL A 133 4.95 -10.43 -9.71
N GLU A 134 6.20 -9.97 -9.70
CA GLU A 134 7.34 -10.77 -9.27
C GLU A 134 7.18 -11.10 -7.77
N PRO A 135 7.35 -12.37 -7.36
CA PRO A 135 7.14 -12.79 -5.99
C PRO A 135 8.07 -12.02 -5.04
N VAL A 136 7.49 -11.49 -3.95
CA VAL A 136 8.22 -10.83 -2.85
C VAL A 136 9.25 -11.77 -2.19
N HIS A 137 9.27 -13.07 -2.51
CA HIS A 137 10.35 -14.00 -2.13
C HIS A 137 11.75 -13.56 -2.59
N HIS A 138 11.87 -12.78 -3.68
CA HIS A 138 13.16 -12.19 -4.09
C HIS A 138 13.53 -10.92 -3.29
N PHE A 139 12.58 -10.33 -2.55
CA PHE A 139 12.84 -9.19 -1.67
C PHE A 139 13.39 -9.62 -0.31
N GLU A 140 13.09 -10.84 0.14
CA GLU A 140 13.68 -11.42 1.35
C GLU A 140 15.20 -11.65 1.20
N SER A 141 15.66 -12.08 0.01
CA SER A 141 17.09 -12.30 -0.29
C SER A 141 17.90 -11.01 -0.22
N ARG A 142 17.38 -9.91 -0.79
CA ARG A 142 18.06 -8.60 -0.76
C ARG A 142 18.11 -7.92 0.61
N LEU A 143 17.33 -8.38 1.59
CA LEU A 143 17.33 -7.84 2.94
C LEU A 143 18.18 -8.67 3.93
N THR A 144 18.49 -9.93 3.60
CA THR A 144 19.39 -10.78 4.41
C THR A 144 20.86 -10.52 4.11
N ASP A 145 21.19 -9.98 2.93
CA ASP A 145 22.58 -9.71 2.51
C ASP A 145 23.22 -8.49 3.21
N GLY A 146 22.44 -7.73 4.00
CA GLY A 146 22.90 -6.53 4.69
C GLY A 146 23.09 -6.67 6.21
N LEU A 147 22.92 -7.86 6.80
CA LEU A 147 23.04 -8.08 8.25
C LEU A 147 23.83 -9.35 8.62
N ASN A 148 24.77 -9.79 7.78
CA ASN A 148 25.70 -10.86 8.16
C ASN A 148 27.14 -10.39 7.96
N ASN A 149 27.60 -9.56 8.89
CA ASN A 149 28.99 -9.22 9.17
C ASN A 149 28.97 -8.37 10.45
N ASN A 150 28.84 -9.00 11.63
CA ASN A 150 29.35 -8.46 12.91
C ASN A 150 29.07 -9.32 14.18
N ASP A 151 28.55 -10.55 14.09
CA ASP A 151 28.38 -11.41 15.30
C ASP A 151 29.28 -12.67 15.29
N GLN A 152 30.52 -12.56 14.81
CA GLN A 152 31.54 -13.61 14.93
C GLN A 152 32.86 -13.12 15.52
N ILE A 153 32.84 -12.34 16.61
CA ILE A 153 34.00 -12.27 17.53
C ILE A 153 33.47 -12.10 18.96
N SER A 154 33.13 -13.21 19.62
CA SER A 154 33.22 -13.36 21.09
C SER A 154 32.68 -14.72 21.56
N ILE A 155 33.26 -15.83 21.09
CA ILE A 155 33.23 -17.11 21.84
C ILE A 155 34.56 -17.85 21.59
N LEU A 156 35.54 -17.56 22.44
CA LEU A 156 36.55 -18.52 22.91
C LEU A 156 37.18 -17.86 24.14
N GLY A 157 36.66 -18.24 25.31
CA GLY A 157 37.38 -18.08 26.55
C GLY A 157 38.36 -19.24 26.67
N ASP A 158 39.59 -18.90 27.02
CA ASP A 158 40.40 -19.56 28.05
C ASP A 158 41.14 -18.44 28.80
#